data_AF-A0A9P9H2D4-F1
#
_entry.id   AF-A0A9P9H2D4-F1
#
_cell.length_a   1.000
_cell.length_b   1.000
_cell.length_c   1.000
_cell.angle_alpha   90.00
_cell.angle_beta   90.00
_cell.angle_gamma   90.00
#
_symmetry.space_group_name_H-M   'P 1'
#
loop_
_entity.id
_entity.type
_entity.pdbx_description
1 polymer ?
#
loop_
_entity_poly.entity_id
_entity_poly.type
_entity_poly.pdbx_seq_one_letter_code
_entity_poly.pdbx_strand_id
1 'polypeptide(L)'
;MASSQPIVVSPQTPSELLSYIISYHRYPSTIIVGSSKEEFQSSLIEDITHHLTLQEEQLQQEDPGNSETQPSHHLIKAPLFQIAISRHIRFLFAPTVTHLRAFLSVFTPKDSVIPAPPNYTPTSRPPLLLVYGLLALHRDASEWSAQGISNSAALLVDAASRNEFRAAIIEPKGIGGHDTLDRMGGEMIPLLNGTTRRDDGSWSGRTVSVKQVLSRWFEFDTREQEG
;
A
#
# COMPACT_ATOMS: atom_id res chain seq x y z
N MET A 1 20.46 -1.90 -14.45
CA MET A 1 19.10 -1.62 -14.95
C MET A 1 18.18 -1.64 -13.72
N ALA A 2 17.38 -0.60 -13.48
CA ALA A 2 16.48 -0.64 -12.32
C ALA A 2 15.42 -1.72 -12.54
N SER A 3 15.22 -2.57 -11.53
CA SER A 3 14.28 -3.70 -11.63
C SER A 3 12.86 -3.19 -11.84
N SER A 4 12.27 -3.52 -13.00
CA SER A 4 10.85 -3.34 -13.28
C SER A 4 9.99 -4.43 -12.61
N GLN A 5 10.61 -5.33 -11.84
CA GLN A 5 9.91 -6.44 -11.23
C GLN A 5 8.85 -5.93 -10.25
N PRO A 6 7.62 -6.45 -10.32
CA PRO A 6 6.58 -6.13 -9.35
C PRO A 6 7.04 -6.45 -7.94
N ILE A 7 6.67 -5.62 -6.97
CA ILE A 7 7.11 -5.77 -5.58
C ILE A 7 5.97 -5.73 -4.56
N VAL A 8 6.08 -6.54 -3.52
CA VAL A 8 5.33 -6.42 -2.28
C VAL A 8 6.25 -5.79 -1.25
N VAL A 9 5.90 -4.59 -0.77
CA VAL A 9 6.62 -3.89 0.30
C VAL A 9 5.94 -4.21 1.63
N SER A 10 6.69 -4.09 2.71
CA SER A 10 6.17 -4.30 4.07
C SER A 10 4.90 -3.50 4.33
N PRO A 11 3.95 -4.03 5.13
CA PRO A 11 2.78 -3.28 5.51
C PRO A 11 3.17 -1.91 6.09
N GLN A 12 2.41 -0.88 5.78
CA GLN A 12 2.65 0.49 6.24
C GLN A 12 1.38 1.10 6.81
N THR A 13 1.51 2.04 7.74
CA THR A 13 0.40 2.92 8.11
C THR A 13 0.12 3.93 6.98
N PRO A 14 -1.02 4.64 6.99
CA PRO A 14 -1.29 5.68 6.00
C PRO A 14 -0.22 6.76 5.95
N SER A 15 0.34 7.18 7.09
CA SER A 15 1.41 8.21 7.11
C SER A 15 2.72 7.67 6.54
N GLU A 16 3.10 6.44 6.87
CA GLU A 16 4.28 5.76 6.31
C GLU A 16 4.16 5.58 4.79
N LEU A 17 2.97 5.21 4.30
CA LEU A 17 2.66 5.14 2.88
C LEU A 17 2.94 6.49 2.20
N LEU A 18 2.39 7.59 2.73
CA LEU A 18 2.61 8.93 2.17
C LEU A 18 4.10 9.28 2.13
N SER A 19 4.84 9.02 3.21
CA SER A 19 6.29 9.22 3.27
C SER A 19 7.04 8.37 2.22
N TYR A 20 6.66 7.10 2.06
CA TYR A 20 7.24 6.20 1.06
C TYR A 20 7.06 6.75 -0.36
N ILE A 21 5.87 7.21 -0.71
CA ILE A 21 5.57 7.70 -2.06
C ILE A 21 6.28 9.02 -2.34
N ILE A 22 6.28 9.94 -1.37
CA ILE A 22 7.02 11.20 -1.47
C ILE A 22 8.50 10.92 -1.67
N SER A 23 9.06 9.92 -0.97
CA SER A 23 10.47 9.52 -1.14
C SER A 23 10.75 8.90 -2.52
N TYR A 24 9.77 8.26 -3.16
CA TYR A 24 9.92 7.71 -4.51
C TYR A 24 9.97 8.80 -5.59
N HIS A 25 9.19 9.89 -5.41
CA HIS A 25 9.17 11.13 -6.23
C HIS A 25 9.27 10.91 -7.76
N ARG A 26 8.47 10.00 -8.34
CA ARG A 26 8.40 9.82 -9.79
C ARG A 26 7.08 10.26 -10.37
N TYR A 27 7.12 10.88 -11.53
CA TYR A 27 5.94 11.16 -12.35
C TYR A 27 5.93 10.24 -13.57
N PRO A 28 4.77 9.75 -14.02
CA PRO A 28 3.47 9.78 -13.33
C PRO A 28 3.38 8.69 -12.24
N SER A 29 3.10 8.99 -10.98
CA SER A 29 2.81 7.95 -9.97
C SER A 29 1.31 7.84 -9.72
N THR A 30 0.78 6.61 -9.72
CA THR A 30 -0.64 6.35 -9.43
C THR A 30 -0.79 5.37 -8.28
N ILE A 31 -1.67 5.71 -7.36
CA ILE A 31 -1.95 4.94 -6.16
C ILE A 31 -3.43 4.68 -6.06
N ILE A 32 -3.75 3.40 -5.93
CA ILE A 32 -5.09 2.91 -5.75
C ILE A 32 -5.22 2.46 -4.30
N VAL A 33 -6.01 3.20 -3.53
CA VAL A 33 -6.28 2.90 -2.13
C VAL A 33 -7.49 1.98 -2.06
N GLY A 34 -7.33 0.83 -1.40
CA GLY A 34 -8.33 -0.22 -1.25
C GLY A 34 -9.39 0.06 -0.18
N SER A 35 -9.81 1.31 -0.06
CA SER A 35 -10.86 1.77 0.85
C SER A 35 -11.59 2.96 0.21
N SER A 36 -12.64 3.45 0.85
CA SER A 36 -13.18 4.76 0.53
C SER A 36 -12.18 5.86 0.87
N LYS A 37 -12.42 7.06 0.33
CA LYS A 37 -11.62 8.24 0.63
C LYS A 37 -11.77 8.64 2.09
N GLU A 38 -12.99 8.56 2.59
CA GLU A 38 -13.36 8.92 3.96
C GLU A 38 -12.67 8.00 4.97
N GLU A 39 -12.72 6.69 4.76
CA GLU A 39 -12.03 5.71 5.63
C GLU A 39 -10.51 5.93 5.63
N PHE A 40 -9.91 6.17 4.47
CA PHE A 40 -8.47 6.44 4.39
C PHE A 40 -8.09 7.72 5.14
N GLN A 41 -8.90 8.78 5.01
CA GLN A 41 -8.67 10.04 5.70
C GLN A 41 -8.82 9.90 7.21
N SER A 42 -9.85 9.19 7.68
CA SER A 42 -10.04 8.90 9.10
C SER A 42 -8.86 8.11 9.66
N SER A 43 -8.46 7.02 8.99
CA SER A 43 -7.31 6.20 9.40
C SER A 43 -6.00 6.99 9.41
N LEU A 44 -5.79 7.90 8.45
CA LEU A 44 -4.61 8.77 8.43
C LEU A 44 -4.60 9.79 9.59
N ILE A 45 -5.75 10.36 9.94
CA ILE A 45 -5.86 11.29 11.07
C ILE A 45 -5.59 10.56 12.38
N GLU A 46 -6.17 9.37 12.56
CA GLU A 46 -5.96 8.53 13.73
C GLU A 46 -4.48 8.15 13.89
N ASP A 47 -3.84 7.71 12.80
CA ASP A 47 -2.41 7.36 12.75
C ASP A 47 -1.50 8.53 13.15
N ILE A 48 -1.72 9.71 12.55
CA ILE A 48 -0.95 10.92 12.89
C ILE A 48 -1.17 11.32 14.35
N THR A 49 -2.41 11.28 14.83
CA THR A 49 -2.75 11.66 16.21
C THR A 49 -2.07 10.74 17.20
N HIS A 50 -2.12 9.43 16.96
CA HIS A 50 -1.46 8.43 17.78
C HIS A 50 0.06 8.64 17.86
N HIS A 51 0.72 8.93 16.74
CA HIS A 51 2.15 9.26 16.74
C HIS A 51 2.48 10.52 17.56
N LEU A 52 1.64 11.56 17.50
CA LEU A 52 1.85 12.77 18.28
C LEU A 52 1.70 12.49 19.79
N THR A 53 0.70 11.71 20.20
CA THR A 53 0.49 11.34 21.61
C THR A 53 1.67 10.51 22.16
N LEU A 54 2.15 9.51 21.42
CA LEU A 54 3.32 8.73 21.84
C LEU A 54 4.58 9.59 21.98
N GLN A 55 4.76 10.57 21.08
CA GLN A 55 5.89 11.49 21.15
C GLN A 55 5.80 12.40 22.39
N GLU A 56 4.60 12.88 22.75
CA GLU A 56 4.37 13.66 23.98
C GLU A 56 4.71 12.85 25.23
N GLU A 57 4.28 11.59 25.30
CA GLU A 57 4.56 10.70 26.43
C GLU A 57 6.07 10.43 26.59
N GLN A 58 6.79 10.24 25.49
CA GLN A 58 8.24 10.04 25.50
C GLN A 58 8.99 11.30 25.98
N LEU A 59 8.60 12.48 25.49
CA LEU A 59 9.20 13.76 25.89
C LEU A 59 9.00 14.07 27.38
N GLN A 60 7.86 13.66 27.95
CA GLN A 60 7.60 13.81 29.39
C GLN A 60 8.45 12.89 30.27
N GLN A 61 8.94 11.77 29.72
CA GLN A 61 9.78 10.80 30.45
C GLN A 61 11.28 11.15 30.40
N GLU A 62 11.75 11.82 29.34
CA GLU A 62 13.19 12.02 29.13
C GLU A 62 13.80 13.27 29.79
N ASP A 63 13.06 14.38 30.00
CA ASP A 63 13.55 15.53 30.80
C ASP A 63 12.44 16.57 31.13
N PRO A 64 12.03 16.78 32.40
CA PRO A 64 11.02 17.78 32.76
C PRO A 64 11.49 19.24 32.63
N GLY A 65 12.77 19.48 32.32
CA GLY A 65 13.37 20.83 32.22
C GLY A 65 13.45 21.45 30.82
N ASN A 66 13.16 20.69 29.75
CA ASN A 66 13.37 21.14 28.36
C ASN A 66 12.05 21.24 27.57
N SER A 67 11.18 22.16 27.99
CA SER A 67 9.78 22.30 27.53
C SER A 67 9.59 22.92 26.13
N GLU A 68 10.63 23.01 25.29
CA GLU A 68 10.53 23.71 24.00
C GLU A 68 10.28 22.80 22.78
N THR A 69 10.44 21.48 22.91
CA THR A 69 10.27 20.58 21.77
C THR A 69 8.82 20.12 21.64
N GLN A 70 8.02 20.79 20.81
CA GLN A 70 6.65 20.34 20.54
C GLN A 70 6.63 19.05 19.69
N PRO A 71 5.70 18.11 19.98
CA PRO A 71 5.48 16.94 19.14
C PRO A 71 5.12 17.40 17.72
N SER A 72 5.74 16.80 16.72
CA SER A 72 5.55 17.24 15.34
C SER A 72 5.77 16.13 14.34
N HIS A 73 4.77 15.89 13.51
CA HIS A 73 4.82 14.89 12.47
C HIS A 73 5.44 15.46 11.18
N HIS A 74 6.32 14.71 10.51
CA HIS A 74 7.01 15.19 9.29
C HIS A 74 6.02 15.60 8.19
N LEU A 75 4.94 14.84 8.01
CA LEU A 75 3.89 15.20 7.03
C LEU A 75 3.20 16.54 7.32
N ILE A 76 3.20 17.01 8.58
CA ILE A 76 2.62 18.30 8.98
C ILE A 76 3.61 19.45 8.72
N LYS A 77 4.91 19.22 8.93
CA LYS A 77 5.96 20.23 8.61
C LYS A 77 6.02 20.53 7.11
N ALA A 78 5.64 19.55 6.28
CA ALA A 78 5.45 19.64 4.82
C ALA A 78 6.40 20.65 4.13
N PRO A 79 7.69 20.30 3.93
CA PRO A 79 8.61 21.18 3.22
C PRO A 79 8.09 21.53 1.82
N LEU A 80 8.48 22.69 1.28
CA LEU A 80 8.06 23.14 -0.07
C LEU A 80 8.25 22.06 -1.14
N PHE A 81 9.33 21.27 -1.03
CA PHE A 81 9.60 20.14 -1.90
C PHE A 81 8.54 19.04 -1.83
N GLN A 82 8.08 18.68 -0.64
CA GLN A 82 7.01 17.70 -0.44
C GLN A 82 5.69 18.18 -1.03
N ILE A 83 5.35 19.46 -0.85
CA ILE A 83 4.13 20.07 -1.44
C ILE A 83 4.24 20.08 -2.97
N ALA A 84 5.41 20.39 -3.51
CA ALA A 84 5.63 20.36 -4.95
C ALA A 84 5.44 18.94 -5.52
N ILE A 85 6.02 17.92 -4.87
CA ILE A 85 5.88 16.52 -5.33
C ILE A 85 4.45 16.01 -5.20
N SER A 86 3.76 16.31 -4.10
CA SER A 86 2.43 15.74 -3.83
C SER A 86 1.39 16.08 -4.90
N ARG A 87 1.52 17.28 -5.51
CA ARG A 87 0.68 17.73 -6.63
C ARG A 87 0.83 16.89 -7.90
N HIS A 88 1.84 16.03 -7.97
CA HIS A 88 2.15 15.18 -9.11
C HIS A 88 1.90 13.68 -8.84
N ILE A 89 1.24 13.35 -7.73
CA ILE A 89 0.83 11.98 -7.38
C ILE A 89 -0.68 11.85 -7.59
N ARG A 90 -1.09 10.84 -8.37
CA ARG A 90 -2.50 10.51 -8.58
C ARG A 90 -2.97 9.53 -7.51
N PHE A 91 -4.06 9.88 -6.82
CA PHE A 91 -4.78 8.97 -5.94
C PHE A 91 -6.11 8.55 -6.56
N LEU A 92 -6.44 7.27 -6.43
CA LEU A 92 -7.71 6.65 -6.78
C LEU A 92 -8.18 5.85 -5.56
N PHE A 93 -9.49 5.81 -5.32
CA PHE A 93 -10.08 5.07 -4.21
C PHE A 93 -10.99 3.97 -4.76
N ALA A 94 -10.73 2.74 -4.34
CA ALA A 94 -11.40 1.54 -4.81
C ALA A 94 -11.92 0.77 -3.59
N PRO A 95 -13.13 1.07 -3.10
CA PRO A 95 -13.64 0.50 -1.85
C PRO A 95 -14.03 -0.98 -1.96
N THR A 96 -14.02 -1.56 -3.17
CA THR A 96 -14.32 -2.99 -3.37
C THR A 96 -13.40 -3.61 -4.41
N VAL A 97 -13.27 -4.94 -4.39
CA VAL A 97 -12.54 -5.71 -5.41
C VAL A 97 -13.05 -5.40 -6.82
N THR A 98 -14.35 -5.20 -7.01
CA THR A 98 -14.94 -4.82 -8.31
C THR A 98 -14.44 -3.46 -8.78
N HIS A 99 -14.40 -2.45 -7.90
CA HIS A 99 -13.84 -1.14 -8.24
C HIS A 99 -12.36 -1.25 -8.63
N LEU A 100 -11.57 -1.98 -7.85
CA LEU A 100 -10.15 -2.20 -8.12
C LEU A 100 -9.94 -2.82 -9.51
N ARG A 101 -10.63 -3.92 -9.80
CA ARG A 101 -10.51 -4.62 -11.09
C ARG A 101 -11.01 -3.78 -12.26
N ALA A 102 -12.08 -3.00 -12.08
CA ALA A 102 -12.57 -2.08 -13.09
C ALA A 102 -11.56 -0.96 -13.38
N PHE A 103 -10.93 -0.38 -12.37
CA PHE A 103 -9.85 0.60 -12.59
C PHE A 103 -8.65 -0.02 -13.30
N LEU A 104 -8.21 -1.21 -12.86
CA LEU A 104 -7.06 -1.89 -13.45
C LEU A 104 -7.32 -2.35 -14.90
N SER A 105 -8.55 -2.66 -15.29
CA SER A 105 -8.84 -3.09 -16.67
C SER A 105 -8.72 -1.95 -17.68
N VAL A 106 -9.07 -0.72 -17.29
CA VAL A 106 -9.01 0.46 -18.18
C VAL A 106 -7.84 1.40 -17.86
N PHE A 107 -7.01 1.08 -16.88
CA PHE A 107 -5.92 1.95 -16.45
C PHE A 107 -5.00 2.37 -17.60
N THR A 108 -4.86 3.69 -17.75
CA THR A 108 -3.90 4.38 -18.61
C THR A 108 -3.44 5.67 -17.91
N PRO A 109 -2.14 6.02 -17.99
CA PRO A 109 -1.63 7.27 -17.41
C PRO A 109 -2.16 8.51 -18.15
N LYS A 110 -2.61 8.36 -19.40
CA LYS A 110 -3.11 9.47 -20.23
C LYS A 110 -4.41 10.08 -19.70
N ASP A 111 -5.20 9.31 -18.96
CA ASP A 111 -6.45 9.76 -18.35
C ASP A 111 -6.22 10.50 -17.03
N SER A 112 -4.95 10.69 -16.63
CA SER A 112 -4.61 11.41 -15.41
C SER A 112 -4.84 12.91 -15.59
N VAL A 113 -5.66 13.50 -14.73
CA VAL A 113 -5.80 14.96 -14.62
C VAL A 113 -4.58 15.63 -13.96
N ILE A 114 -3.62 14.83 -13.48
CA ILE A 114 -2.44 15.30 -12.78
C ILE A 114 -1.36 15.71 -13.80
N PRO A 115 -1.01 17.01 -13.89
CA PRO A 115 -0.07 17.50 -14.88
C PRO A 115 1.36 17.04 -14.57
N ALA A 116 2.19 16.99 -15.61
CA ALA A 116 3.61 16.71 -15.45
C ALA A 116 4.32 17.83 -14.67
N PRO A 117 5.35 17.51 -13.88
CA PRO A 117 6.23 18.50 -13.29
C PRO A 117 6.88 19.40 -14.35
N PRO A 118 7.20 20.67 -14.02
CA PRO A 118 8.00 21.52 -14.90
C PRO A 118 9.33 20.84 -15.26
N ASN A 119 9.74 20.93 -16.53
CA ASN A 119 10.97 20.31 -17.05
C ASN A 119 11.04 18.77 -16.85
N TYR A 120 9.89 18.09 -16.80
CA TYR A 120 9.85 16.64 -16.70
C TYR A 120 10.57 16.00 -17.90
N THR A 121 11.58 15.20 -17.58
CA THR A 121 12.25 14.31 -18.53
C THR A 121 11.95 12.88 -18.10
N PRO A 122 11.50 12.00 -19.02
CA PRO A 122 11.27 10.60 -18.70
C PRO A 122 12.53 9.97 -18.11
N THR A 123 12.41 9.43 -16.89
CA THR A 123 13.56 8.84 -16.19
C THR A 123 13.73 7.38 -16.58
N SER A 124 14.95 6.84 -16.45
CA SER A 124 15.24 5.44 -16.77
C SER A 124 14.60 4.41 -15.82
N ARG A 125 14.06 4.85 -14.68
CA ARG A 125 13.31 3.99 -13.75
C ARG A 125 11.81 4.13 -13.98
N PRO A 126 11.05 3.02 -14.00
CA PRO A 126 9.61 3.09 -14.21
C PRO A 126 8.88 3.74 -13.01
N PRO A 127 7.80 4.50 -13.24
CA PRO A 127 6.91 4.98 -12.18
C PRO A 127 6.19 3.84 -11.45
N LEU A 128 5.54 4.13 -10.30
CA LEU A 128 4.78 3.15 -9.54
C LEU A 128 3.29 3.16 -9.86
N LEU A 129 2.74 1.97 -10.09
CA LEU A 129 1.31 1.68 -10.01
C LEU A 129 1.11 0.85 -8.74
N LEU A 130 0.69 1.52 -7.67
CA LEU A 130 0.66 0.95 -6.33
C LEU A 130 -0.78 0.68 -5.90
N VAL A 131 -1.04 -0.50 -5.35
CA VAL A 131 -2.28 -0.80 -4.63
C VAL A 131 -1.99 -0.85 -3.13
N TYR A 132 -2.69 -0.02 -2.37
CA TYR A 132 -2.63 -0.01 -0.92
C TYR A 132 -3.85 -0.75 -0.35
N GLY A 133 -3.67 -1.92 0.23
CA GLY A 133 -4.77 -2.74 0.77
C GLY A 133 -5.37 -3.74 -0.20
N LEU A 134 -4.55 -4.44 -0.99
CA LEU A 134 -5.05 -5.48 -1.91
C LEU A 134 -5.62 -6.66 -1.12
N LEU A 135 -4.92 -7.13 -0.09
CA LEU A 135 -5.41 -8.20 0.78
C LEU A 135 -6.55 -7.72 1.66
N ALA A 136 -6.44 -6.51 2.24
CA ALA A 136 -7.52 -5.89 3.01
C ALA A 136 -8.85 -5.90 2.24
N LEU A 137 -8.84 -5.46 0.97
CA LEU A 137 -10.03 -5.48 0.10
C LEU A 137 -10.65 -6.85 -0.08
N HIS A 138 -9.82 -7.88 -0.18
CA HIS A 138 -10.29 -9.25 -0.38
C HIS A 138 -10.85 -9.85 0.91
N ARG A 139 -10.37 -9.41 2.09
CA ARG A 139 -10.73 -9.95 3.39
C ARG A 139 -12.19 -9.67 3.75
N ASP A 140 -12.66 -8.46 3.44
CA ASP A 140 -14.04 -8.04 3.66
C ASP A 140 -14.99 -8.45 2.53
N ALA A 141 -14.45 -9.10 1.48
CA ALA A 141 -15.19 -9.60 0.34
C ALA A 141 -15.39 -11.12 0.39
N SER A 142 -16.32 -11.63 -0.43
CA SER A 142 -16.48 -13.07 -0.67
C SER A 142 -15.34 -13.72 -1.47
N GLU A 143 -14.30 -12.93 -1.78
CA GLU A 143 -13.15 -13.33 -2.62
C GLU A 143 -11.84 -13.45 -1.82
N TRP A 144 -11.91 -13.65 -0.49
CA TRP A 144 -10.75 -14.02 0.32
C TRP A 144 -10.27 -15.45 -0.01
N SER A 145 -9.51 -15.59 -1.09
CA SER A 145 -8.96 -16.86 -1.55
C SER A 145 -7.74 -16.66 -2.46
N ALA A 146 -6.98 -17.74 -2.68
CA ALA A 146 -5.86 -17.73 -3.61
C ALA A 146 -6.29 -17.37 -5.03
N GLN A 147 -7.45 -17.87 -5.48
CA GLN A 147 -8.02 -17.56 -6.78
C GLN A 147 -8.37 -16.07 -6.88
N GLY A 148 -9.09 -15.53 -5.90
CA GLY A 148 -9.54 -14.14 -5.87
C GLY A 148 -8.35 -13.17 -5.88
N ILE A 149 -7.41 -13.37 -4.95
CA ILE A 149 -6.21 -12.55 -4.80
C ILE A 149 -5.32 -12.66 -6.05
N SER A 150 -5.10 -13.87 -6.57
CA SER A 150 -4.27 -14.06 -7.76
C SER A 150 -4.85 -13.35 -8.99
N ASN A 151 -6.17 -13.28 -9.14
CA ASN A 151 -6.80 -12.57 -10.25
C ASN A 151 -6.54 -11.05 -10.17
N SER A 152 -6.70 -10.45 -8.98
CA SER A 152 -6.44 -9.02 -8.78
C SER A 152 -4.96 -8.67 -8.91
N ALA A 153 -4.08 -9.54 -8.39
CA ALA A 153 -2.63 -9.46 -8.54
C ALA A 153 -2.20 -9.49 -10.02
N ALA A 154 -2.72 -10.44 -10.80
CA ALA A 154 -2.42 -10.55 -12.23
C ALA A 154 -2.86 -9.31 -13.00
N LEU A 155 -4.06 -8.78 -12.72
CA LEU A 155 -4.57 -7.55 -13.33
C LEU A 155 -3.70 -6.34 -13.00
N LEU A 156 -3.18 -6.25 -11.78
CA LEU A 156 -2.28 -5.17 -11.38
C LEU A 156 -0.97 -5.23 -12.16
N VAL A 157 -0.36 -6.42 -12.25
CA VAL A 157 0.89 -6.62 -13.00
C VAL A 157 0.70 -6.35 -14.49
N ASP A 158 -0.38 -6.85 -15.09
CA ASP A 158 -0.74 -6.57 -16.48
C ASP A 158 -0.91 -5.06 -16.72
N ALA A 159 -1.69 -4.39 -15.87
CA ALA A 159 -1.95 -2.97 -15.98
C ALA A 159 -0.71 -2.11 -15.84
N ALA A 160 0.22 -2.50 -14.96
CA ALA A 160 1.48 -1.83 -14.82
C ALA A 160 2.37 -2.06 -16.06
N SER A 161 2.54 -3.33 -16.45
CA SER A 161 3.40 -3.73 -17.56
C SER A 161 3.00 -3.07 -18.88
N ARG A 162 1.71 -3.07 -19.22
CA ARG A 162 1.21 -2.48 -20.49
C ARG A 162 1.36 -0.95 -20.55
N ASN A 163 1.62 -0.30 -19.43
CA ASN A 163 1.75 1.16 -19.31
C ASN A 163 3.17 1.61 -18.89
N GLU A 164 4.15 0.70 -18.85
CA GLU A 164 5.53 0.98 -18.43
C GLU A 164 5.68 1.41 -16.95
N PHE A 165 4.77 0.96 -16.08
CA PHE A 165 4.85 1.13 -14.65
C PHE A 165 5.47 -0.12 -13.99
N ARG A 166 6.00 0.07 -12.79
CA ARG A 166 6.28 -1.00 -11.84
C ARG A 166 5.09 -1.19 -10.92
N ALA A 167 4.54 -2.41 -10.89
CA ALA A 167 3.47 -2.78 -9.97
C ALA A 167 4.00 -2.88 -8.54
N ALA A 168 3.24 -2.37 -7.57
CA ALA A 168 3.56 -2.48 -6.16
C ALA A 168 2.33 -2.77 -5.30
N ILE A 169 2.51 -3.57 -4.25
CA ILE A 169 1.50 -3.80 -3.21
C ILE A 169 2.07 -3.34 -1.88
N ILE A 170 1.27 -2.61 -1.12
CA ILE A 170 1.50 -2.28 0.30
C ILE A 170 0.21 -2.60 1.03
N GLU A 171 0.28 -3.31 2.15
CA GLU A 171 -0.91 -3.53 2.98
C GLU A 171 -0.97 -2.52 4.14
N PRO A 172 -2.16 -2.09 4.59
CA PRO A 172 -2.30 -1.32 5.80
C PRO A 172 -1.85 -2.12 7.02
N LYS A 173 -1.00 -1.53 7.87
CA LYS A 173 -0.64 -2.11 9.18
C LYS A 173 -1.88 -2.33 10.04
N GLY A 174 -1.85 -3.37 10.88
CA GLY A 174 -2.91 -3.71 11.83
C GLY A 174 -4.14 -4.41 11.22
N ILE A 175 -4.41 -4.27 9.92
CA ILE A 175 -5.51 -5.00 9.28
C ILE A 175 -5.11 -6.47 9.10
N GLY A 176 -5.87 -7.39 9.71
CA GLY A 176 -5.57 -8.83 9.65
C GLY A 176 -4.30 -9.25 10.43
N GLY A 177 -3.76 -8.39 11.29
CA GLY A 177 -2.51 -8.66 12.04
C GLY A 177 -1.24 -8.59 11.19
N HIS A 178 -1.32 -7.88 10.06
CA HIS A 178 -0.23 -7.75 9.09
C HIS A 178 0.70 -6.61 9.48
N ASP A 179 1.59 -6.86 10.43
CA ASP A 179 2.59 -5.85 10.85
C ASP A 179 3.92 -6.00 10.10
N THR A 180 4.18 -7.19 9.55
CA THR A 180 5.42 -7.55 8.84
C THR A 180 5.12 -8.40 7.62
N LEU A 181 6.06 -8.44 6.66
CA LEU A 181 5.95 -9.31 5.48
C LEU A 181 5.85 -10.80 5.83
N ASP A 182 6.50 -11.25 6.90
CA ASP A 182 6.45 -12.65 7.31
C ASP A 182 5.10 -13.04 7.89
N ARG A 183 4.50 -12.17 8.72
CA ARG A 183 3.14 -12.39 9.25
C ARG A 183 2.10 -12.37 8.14
N MET A 184 2.14 -11.34 7.30
CA MET A 184 1.26 -11.23 6.13
C MET A 184 1.42 -12.41 5.18
N GLY A 185 2.67 -12.75 4.84
CA GLY A 185 2.99 -13.81 3.90
C GLY A 185 2.66 -15.21 4.42
N GLY A 186 2.77 -15.44 5.73
CA GLY A 186 2.47 -16.72 6.38
C GLY A 186 0.99 -17.03 6.55
N GLU A 187 0.10 -16.05 6.34
CA GLU A 187 -1.34 -16.27 6.50
C GLU A 187 -1.87 -17.30 5.50
N MET A 188 -2.62 -18.28 6.00
CA MET A 188 -3.19 -19.36 5.21
C MET A 188 -4.59 -18.98 4.69
N ILE A 189 -4.75 -19.05 3.38
CA ILE A 189 -5.99 -18.72 2.67
C ILE A 189 -6.50 -19.94 1.90
N PRO A 190 -7.82 -20.07 1.70
CA PRO A 190 -8.37 -21.17 0.92
C PRO A 190 -7.99 -21.02 -0.55
N LEU A 191 -7.92 -22.13 -1.30
CA LEU A 191 -7.59 -22.06 -2.72
C LEU A 191 -8.70 -21.39 -3.56
N LEU A 192 -9.96 -21.62 -3.20
CA LEU A 192 -11.13 -21.24 -4.00
C LEU A 192 -12.04 -20.28 -3.24
N ASN A 193 -12.70 -19.40 -3.98
CA ASN A 193 -13.73 -18.51 -3.45
C ASN A 193 -14.89 -19.30 -2.83
N GLY A 194 -15.50 -18.75 -1.77
CA GLY A 194 -16.65 -19.37 -1.10
C GLY A 194 -16.32 -20.60 -0.24
N THR A 195 -15.04 -20.93 -0.06
CA THR A 195 -14.63 -21.97 0.89
C THR A 195 -15.04 -21.57 2.30
N THR A 196 -15.76 -22.42 3.02
CA THR A 196 -16.27 -22.10 4.36
C THR A 196 -15.22 -22.35 5.43
N ARG A 197 -15.28 -21.57 6.51
CA ARG A 197 -14.52 -21.81 7.72
C ARG A 197 -15.25 -22.85 8.58
N ARG A 198 -14.51 -23.79 9.15
CA ARG A 198 -15.02 -24.80 10.09
C ARG A 198 -15.16 -24.19 11.48
N ASP A 199 -15.88 -24.88 12.35
CA ASP A 199 -16.13 -24.46 13.74
C ASP A 199 -14.85 -24.30 14.57
N ASP A 200 -13.79 -25.05 14.23
CA ASP A 200 -12.46 -24.95 14.84
C ASP A 200 -11.61 -23.77 14.31
N GLY A 201 -12.18 -22.95 13.41
CA GLY A 201 -11.49 -21.83 12.79
C GLY A 201 -10.55 -22.20 11.64
N SER A 202 -10.44 -23.48 11.26
CA SER A 202 -9.69 -23.92 10.07
C SER A 202 -10.52 -23.80 8.79
N TRP A 203 -9.88 -23.73 7.63
CA TRP A 203 -10.59 -23.71 6.35
C TRP A 203 -11.04 -25.12 5.95
N SER A 204 -12.22 -25.23 5.35
CA SER A 204 -12.68 -26.48 4.75
C SER A 204 -11.91 -26.77 3.46
N GLY A 205 -10.88 -27.61 3.54
CA GLY A 205 -10.15 -28.08 2.36
C GLY A 205 -8.72 -27.54 2.25
N ARG A 206 -8.21 -27.43 1.02
CA ARG A 206 -6.81 -27.08 0.77
C ARG A 206 -6.60 -25.59 0.93
N THR A 207 -5.54 -25.25 1.65
CA THR A 207 -5.08 -23.89 1.85
C THR A 207 -3.69 -23.69 1.26
N VAL A 208 -3.32 -22.43 1.10
CA VAL A 208 -2.01 -21.98 0.63
C VAL A 208 -1.66 -20.69 1.36
N SER A 209 -0.38 -20.40 1.51
CA SER A 209 0.05 -19.13 2.12
C SER A 209 -0.13 -17.95 1.15
N VAL A 210 -0.41 -16.76 1.67
CA VAL A 210 -0.43 -15.50 0.89
C VAL A 210 0.88 -15.32 0.13
N LYS A 211 2.02 -15.60 0.76
CA LYS A 211 3.35 -15.50 0.14
C LYS A 211 3.44 -16.36 -1.11
N GLN A 212 3.00 -17.61 -1.05
CA GLN A 212 3.02 -18.53 -2.20
C GLN A 212 2.13 -18.05 -3.37
N VAL A 213 1.02 -17.36 -3.07
CA VAL A 213 0.13 -16.81 -4.10
C VAL A 213 0.75 -15.58 -4.75
N LEU A 214 1.18 -14.60 -3.93
CA LEU A 214 1.76 -13.35 -4.43
C LEU A 214 3.13 -13.54 -5.09
N SER A 215 3.95 -14.51 -4.64
CA SER A 215 5.27 -14.78 -5.22
C SER A 215 5.22 -15.30 -6.67
N ARG A 216 4.02 -15.61 -7.19
CA ARG A 216 3.84 -15.89 -8.63
C ARG A 216 3.92 -14.64 -9.50
N TRP A 217 3.68 -13.48 -8.90
CA TRP A 217 3.50 -12.20 -9.58
C TRP A 217 4.49 -11.14 -9.09
N PHE A 218 4.91 -11.20 -7.83
CA PHE A 218 5.72 -10.17 -7.16
C PHE A 218 6.92 -10.76 -6.43
N GLU A 219 7.99 -9.98 -6.36
CA GLU A 219 9.08 -10.16 -5.38
C GLU A 219 8.68 -9.51 -4.05
N PHE A 220 9.17 -10.05 -2.93
CA PHE A 220 8.96 -9.45 -1.62
C PHE A 220 10.17 -8.58 -1.26
N ASP A 221 9.93 -7.37 -0.74
CA ASP A 221 11.00 -6.45 -0.40
C ASP A 221 11.80 -6.96 0.81
N THR A 222 12.97 -7.55 0.56
CA THR A 222 13.83 -8.13 1.61
C THR A 222 14.61 -7.08 2.39
N ARG A 223 14.45 -5.78 2.09
CA ARG A 223 15.17 -4.67 2.73
C ARG A 223 14.89 -4.50 4.23
N GLU A 224 13.95 -5.23 4.80
CA GLU A 224 13.75 -5.31 6.27
C GLU A 224 14.71 -6.29 6.98
N GLN A 225 15.44 -7.16 6.27
CA GLN A 225 16.30 -8.16 6.91
C GLN A 225 17.74 -7.68 7.21
N GLU A 226 18.09 -6.44 6.86
CA GLU A 226 19.45 -5.87 7.06
C GLU A 226 19.49 -4.71 8.08
N GLY A 227 18.45 -4.55 8.90
CA GLY A 227 18.37 -3.55 9.98
C GLY A 227 18.71 -4.11 11.35
#